data_AF-A0A944AFI7-F1
#
_entry.id   AF-A0A944AFI7-F1
#
_cell.length_a   1.000
_cell.length_b   1.000
_cell.length_c   1.000
_cell.angle_alpha   90.00
_cell.angle_beta   90.00
_cell.angle_gamma   90.00
#
_symmetry.space_group_name_H-M   'P 1'
#
loop_
_entity.id
_entity.type
_entity.pdbx_description
1 polymer ?
#
loop_
_entity_poly.entity_id
_entity_poly.type
_entity_poly.pdbx_seq_one_letter_code
_entity_poly.pdbx_strand_id
1 'polypeptide(L)'
;MHLSDLVKQHFNDVPSSLEQAEEWLTAELQGDTSLSFPPAPKKIPVRMTPAAKYTAIKRDTFPVVLPLDSINRTPVERYYNAIIIWEGYRIVETLLRNAASREDDDLTRDEVKETLKQLQRVSGAAFEINDKKIHPALNIRYDEVPPEDEDAYDMVYRIYRFLWQYTCKLYYEIGIMFDAVLKPEDVDPVRDFCNDVLEMFPKEYHLESYVDEMKSIHAAQQAVIADEADTSLLAPLYSCKHASLSSLKPTISLVEDSLYSSAIDDEDYSFKSIKDRISDEIIALSDGREILRYVESEIGTLTDLGISGKSTDSVASQVLAFLKEQKEIYKQNISQSFAPISSPLSRSAGKTIPVKLTKSDMNKNKQKARKRFLHFSGYNLQDEKIMSDENFTRLMTYIEYLVEHNATPPNVQQIPTINLSNEHIEHTFYLTHKELYTMRPTRDEWITFIKDVFFQFRDREFRTIKCKWQKPSTYDRDVQQMVALSKKK
;
A
#
# COMPACT_ATOMS: atom_id res chain seq x y z
N MET A 1 50.25 33.04 -17.70
CA MET A 1 49.44 32.05 -16.98
C MET A 1 48.39 31.60 -17.99
N HIS A 2 48.33 30.33 -18.36
CA HIS A 2 47.32 29.88 -19.33
C HIS A 2 45.92 30.11 -18.73
N LEU A 3 44.91 30.40 -19.55
CA LEU A 3 43.52 30.50 -19.08
C LEU A 3 43.10 29.19 -18.39
N SER A 4 43.56 28.05 -18.91
CA SER A 4 43.56 26.73 -18.25
C SER A 4 43.99 26.83 -16.79
N ASP A 5 45.11 27.49 -16.50
CA ASP A 5 45.69 27.51 -15.16
C ASP A 5 44.84 28.34 -14.20
N LEU A 6 44.13 29.37 -14.69
CA LEU A 6 43.18 30.20 -13.93
C LEU A 6 41.86 29.46 -13.66
N VAL A 7 41.28 28.79 -14.66
CA VAL A 7 40.06 27.98 -14.47
C VAL A 7 40.35 26.77 -13.57
N LYS A 8 41.52 26.16 -13.70
CA LYS A 8 42.02 25.15 -12.77
C LYS A 8 42.21 25.74 -11.37
N GLN A 9 42.67 26.99 -11.22
CA GLN A 9 42.79 27.63 -9.91
C GLN A 9 41.44 27.82 -9.19
N HIS A 10 40.34 28.05 -9.92
CA HIS A 10 39.01 28.23 -9.35
C HIS A 10 38.21 26.93 -9.17
N PHE A 11 38.49 25.87 -9.95
CA PHE A 11 37.66 24.66 -9.96
C PHE A 11 38.41 23.31 -9.90
N ASN A 12 39.75 23.25 -9.85
CA ASN A 12 40.48 21.97 -9.82
C ASN A 12 40.89 21.46 -8.44
N ASP A 13 40.91 22.28 -7.40
CA ASP A 13 41.23 21.74 -6.10
C ASP A 13 39.98 21.07 -5.52
N VAL A 14 40.09 19.77 -5.22
CA VAL A 14 39.11 19.12 -4.36
C VAL A 14 39.35 19.69 -2.98
N PRO A 15 38.38 20.42 -2.39
CA PRO A 15 38.60 21.00 -1.08
C PRO A 15 38.93 19.88 -0.10
N SER A 16 40.00 20.12 0.66
CA SER A 16 40.55 19.13 1.60
C SER A 16 39.65 18.91 2.81
N SER A 17 38.64 19.76 2.99
CA SER A 17 37.60 19.66 4.03
C SER A 17 36.27 20.26 3.55
N LEU A 18 35.18 19.89 4.23
CA LEU A 18 33.84 20.46 4.02
C LEU A 18 33.77 21.96 4.36
N GLU A 19 34.60 22.45 5.30
CA GLU A 19 34.67 23.87 5.64
C GLU A 19 35.36 24.68 4.54
N GLN A 20 36.44 24.16 3.96
CA GLN A 20 37.13 24.82 2.83
C GLN A 20 36.24 24.89 1.58
N ALA A 21 35.42 23.86 1.40
CA ALA A 21 34.40 23.82 0.37
C ALA A 21 33.32 24.89 0.53
N GLU A 22 32.78 25.00 1.74
CA GLU A 22 31.79 26.02 2.09
C GLU A 22 32.37 27.41 1.92
N GLU A 23 33.62 27.65 2.34
CA GLU A 23 34.32 28.93 2.14
C GLU A 23 34.49 29.28 0.65
N TRP A 24 34.83 28.30 -0.19
CA TRP A 24 35.04 28.53 -1.63
C TRP A 24 33.75 28.78 -2.38
N LEU A 25 32.72 27.98 -2.10
CA LEU A 25 31.37 28.23 -2.61
C LEU A 25 30.88 29.60 -2.14
N THR A 26 31.08 29.93 -0.86
CA THR A 26 30.68 31.21 -0.29
C THR A 26 31.44 32.38 -0.93
N ALA A 27 32.75 32.27 -1.16
CA ALA A 27 33.54 33.31 -1.81
C ALA A 27 33.15 33.53 -3.28
N GLU A 28 32.87 32.45 -4.02
CA GLU A 28 32.44 32.52 -5.42
C GLU A 28 31.00 33.06 -5.53
N LEU A 29 30.12 32.67 -4.61
CA LEU A 29 28.75 33.20 -4.52
C LEU A 29 28.69 34.62 -3.93
N GLN A 30 29.71 35.07 -3.18
CA GLN A 30 29.80 36.43 -2.62
C GLN A 30 30.53 37.41 -3.54
N GLY A 31 31.07 36.97 -4.67
CA GLY A 31 31.54 37.82 -5.75
C GLY A 31 30.35 38.47 -6.48
N ASP A 32 29.95 39.66 -6.03
CA ASP A 32 28.99 40.58 -6.66
C ASP A 32 27.51 40.18 -6.78
N THR A 33 27.07 39.06 -6.18
CA THR A 33 25.65 38.85 -5.86
C THR A 33 25.50 38.53 -4.38
N SER A 34 24.66 39.29 -3.66
CA SER A 34 24.51 39.16 -2.21
C SER A 34 23.81 37.86 -1.83
N LEU A 35 24.57 36.78 -1.75
CA LEU A 35 24.11 35.44 -1.41
C LEU A 35 24.37 35.14 0.07
N SER A 36 23.66 35.87 0.93
CA SER A 36 23.68 35.65 2.38
C SER A 36 22.59 34.65 2.74
N PHE A 37 22.94 33.38 2.93
CA PHE A 37 22.04 32.44 3.59
C PHE A 37 21.69 32.93 5.00
N PRO A 38 20.45 32.73 5.48
CA PRO A 38 20.06 33.15 6.81
C PRO A 38 20.97 32.49 7.87
N PRO A 39 21.58 33.27 8.79
CA PRO A 39 22.43 32.71 9.83
C PRO A 39 21.61 31.81 10.75
N ALA A 40 22.27 30.77 11.30
CA ALA A 40 21.69 29.89 12.31
C ALA A 40 20.96 30.71 13.40
N PRO A 41 19.79 30.26 13.88
CA PRO A 41 18.90 31.08 14.69
C PRO A 41 19.63 31.60 15.93
N LYS A 42 19.81 32.92 16.00
CA LYS A 42 20.05 33.60 17.28
C LYS A 42 18.82 33.33 18.13
N LYS A 43 18.99 32.83 19.36
CA LYS A 43 17.90 32.68 20.34
C LYS A 43 17.06 33.97 20.34
N ILE A 44 15.86 33.93 19.75
CA ILE A 44 14.96 35.08 19.72
C ILE A 44 14.15 35.02 21.03
N PRO A 45 14.08 36.11 21.81
CA PRO A 45 13.28 36.14 23.02
C PRO A 45 11.81 35.93 22.66
N VAL A 46 11.14 35.04 23.39
CA VAL A 46 9.69 34.81 23.34
C VAL A 46 8.99 36.17 23.53
N ARG A 47 8.53 36.79 22.44
CA ARG A 47 7.64 37.94 22.54
C ARG A 47 6.25 37.40 22.79
N MET A 48 5.78 37.53 24.03
CA MET A 48 4.40 37.26 24.40
C MET A 48 3.49 38.34 23.78
N THR A 49 3.15 38.19 22.51
CA THR A 49 1.96 38.80 21.92
C THR A 49 0.81 37.79 21.94
N PRO A 50 -0.47 38.22 21.81
CA PRO A 50 -1.62 37.35 22.02
C PRO A 50 -1.51 36.14 21.11
N ALA A 51 -1.88 34.94 21.60
CA ALA A 51 -1.67 33.64 20.96
C ALA A 51 -1.64 33.75 19.42
N ALA A 52 -0.43 33.85 18.86
CA ALA A 52 -0.24 33.93 17.43
C ALA A 52 -0.86 32.68 16.82
N LYS A 53 -1.52 32.82 15.67
CA LYS A 53 -1.98 31.65 14.94
C LYS A 53 -0.74 30.82 14.59
N TYR A 54 -0.77 29.55 14.92
CA TYR A 54 0.29 28.62 14.58
C TYR A 54 -0.29 27.39 13.88
N THR A 55 0.21 27.15 12.68
CA THR A 55 -0.10 26.01 11.84
C THR A 55 1.17 25.17 11.74
N ALA A 56 1.16 24.00 12.38
CA ALA A 56 2.30 23.11 12.37
C ALA A 56 2.56 22.59 10.94
N ILE A 57 3.77 22.81 10.42
CA ILE A 57 4.19 22.31 9.12
C ILE A 57 4.43 20.80 9.23
N LYS A 58 3.49 20.01 8.70
CA LYS A 58 3.59 18.55 8.68
C LYS A 58 4.36 18.11 7.45
N ARG A 59 5.43 17.33 7.65
CA ARG A 59 6.16 16.74 6.53
C ARG A 59 5.31 15.70 5.83
N ASP A 60 5.41 15.67 4.51
CA ASP A 60 4.84 14.61 3.69
C ASP A 60 5.41 13.23 4.08
N THR A 61 4.58 12.19 3.94
CA THR A 61 4.97 10.79 4.14
C THR A 61 6.10 10.39 3.18
N PHE A 62 6.02 10.87 1.95
CA PHE A 62 6.98 10.68 0.88
C PHE A 62 7.45 12.06 0.39
N PRO A 63 8.77 12.34 0.38
CA PRO A 63 9.29 13.62 -0.11
C PRO A 63 8.80 13.93 -1.53
N VAL A 64 8.21 15.11 -1.71
CA VAL A 64 7.77 15.61 -3.02
C VAL A 64 8.94 16.35 -3.65
N VAL A 65 9.63 15.67 -4.57
CA VAL A 65 10.91 16.15 -5.12
C VAL A 65 10.81 16.33 -6.63
N LEU A 66 11.22 17.49 -7.13
CA LEU A 66 11.24 17.77 -8.56
C LEU A 66 12.36 16.94 -9.23
N PRO A 67 12.05 16.15 -10.28
CA PRO A 67 13.05 15.33 -10.95
C PRO A 67 13.95 16.22 -11.81
N LEU A 68 15.26 16.06 -11.66
CA LEU A 68 16.26 16.72 -12.49
C LEU A 68 17.12 15.66 -13.17
N ASP A 69 17.30 15.79 -14.47
CA ASP A 69 18.24 14.97 -15.23
C ASP A 69 19.67 15.49 -14.99
N SER A 70 20.40 14.86 -14.07
CA SER A 70 21.83 15.17 -13.86
C SER A 70 22.73 14.16 -14.59
N ILE A 71 23.47 14.61 -15.59
CA ILE A 71 24.58 13.84 -16.18
C ILE A 71 25.87 14.32 -15.53
N ASN A 72 26.28 13.66 -14.44
CA ASN A 72 27.53 13.96 -13.76
C ASN A 72 28.69 13.22 -14.43
N ARG A 73 29.46 13.90 -15.27
CA ARG A 73 30.54 13.30 -16.07
C ARG A 73 31.85 13.24 -15.30
N THR A 74 32.16 14.26 -14.50
CA THR A 74 33.44 14.37 -13.79
C THR A 74 33.30 14.25 -12.27
N PRO A 75 34.38 13.91 -11.53
CA PRO A 75 34.40 13.98 -10.06
C PRO A 75 34.05 15.37 -9.51
N VAL A 76 34.51 16.44 -10.17
CA VAL A 76 34.25 17.83 -9.77
C VAL A 76 32.76 18.17 -9.92
N GLU A 77 32.13 17.76 -11.02
CA GLU A 77 30.68 17.95 -11.22
C GLU A 77 29.86 17.18 -10.17
N ARG A 78 30.24 15.92 -9.87
CA ARG A 78 29.60 15.14 -8.79
C ARG A 78 29.70 15.84 -7.45
N TYR A 79 30.85 16.44 -7.18
CA TYR A 79 31.16 17.13 -5.95
C TYR A 79 30.29 18.40 -5.78
N TYR A 80 30.30 19.31 -6.75
CA TYR A 80 29.46 20.52 -6.69
C TYR A 80 27.97 20.20 -6.67
N ASN A 81 27.53 19.20 -7.44
CA ASN A 81 26.14 18.73 -7.40
C ASN A 81 25.76 18.26 -5.99
N ALA A 82 26.63 17.50 -5.31
CA ALA A 82 26.40 17.09 -3.93
C ALA A 82 26.28 18.28 -2.99
N ILE A 83 27.19 19.27 -3.04
CA ILE A 83 27.11 20.45 -2.16
C ILE A 83 25.79 21.20 -2.38
N ILE A 84 25.41 21.47 -3.63
CA ILE A 84 24.18 22.20 -3.96
C ILE A 84 22.95 21.49 -3.38
N ILE A 85 22.89 20.16 -3.50
CA ILE A 85 21.82 19.34 -2.90
C ILE A 85 21.83 19.46 -1.38
N TRP A 86 23.00 19.32 -0.75
CA TRP A 86 23.14 19.34 0.71
C TRP A 86 22.77 20.69 1.31
N GLU A 87 23.14 21.76 0.63
CA GLU A 87 22.78 23.12 1.01
C GLU A 87 21.26 23.33 0.93
N GLY A 88 20.62 22.79 -0.12
CA GLY A 88 19.16 22.75 -0.20
C GLY A 88 18.51 22.06 1.01
N TYR A 89 19.03 20.89 1.42
CA TYR A 89 18.55 20.22 2.63
C TYR A 89 18.76 21.05 3.89
N ARG A 90 19.92 21.70 4.03
CA ARG A 90 20.23 22.57 5.17
C ARG A 90 19.23 23.73 5.29
N ILE A 91 18.88 24.36 4.17
CA ILE A 91 17.89 25.45 4.10
C ILE A 91 16.52 24.96 4.59
N VAL A 92 16.03 23.85 4.04
CA VAL A 92 14.72 23.26 4.42
C VAL A 92 14.70 22.91 5.91
N GLU A 93 15.71 22.23 6.42
CA GLU A 93 15.82 21.89 7.85
C GLU A 93 15.85 23.13 8.74
N THR A 94 16.53 24.20 8.30
CA THR A 94 16.60 25.47 9.04
C THR A 94 15.22 26.14 9.10
N LEU A 95 14.50 26.20 7.97
CA LEU A 95 13.15 26.75 7.93
C LEU A 95 12.19 25.99 8.83
N LEU A 96 12.21 24.65 8.78
CA LEU A 96 11.35 23.81 9.61
C LEU A 96 11.65 23.97 11.11
N ARG A 97 12.92 24.04 11.50
CA ARG A 97 13.31 24.30 12.90
C ARG A 97 12.92 25.70 13.34
N ASN A 98 13.04 26.69 12.47
CA ASN A 98 12.63 28.05 12.76
C ASN A 98 11.11 28.14 12.96
N ALA A 99 10.32 27.51 12.07
CA ALA A 99 8.86 27.44 12.20
C ALA A 99 8.43 26.75 13.52
N ALA A 100 9.04 25.61 13.84
CA ALA A 100 8.73 24.85 15.05
C ALA A 100 9.18 25.54 16.35
N SER A 101 10.19 26.42 16.30
CA SER A 101 10.68 27.14 17.49
C SER A 101 9.98 28.48 17.71
N ARG A 102 9.50 29.13 16.64
CA ARG A 102 8.77 30.41 16.72
C ARG A 102 7.31 30.21 17.09
N GLU A 103 6.68 29.16 16.56
CA GLU A 103 5.24 28.89 16.70
C GLU A 103 4.38 30.12 16.34
N ASP A 104 4.69 30.77 15.22
CA ASP A 104 4.02 31.98 14.74
C ASP A 104 3.98 31.96 13.21
N ASP A 105 2.76 31.91 12.64
CA ASP A 105 2.53 31.82 11.19
C ASP A 105 3.05 33.05 10.44
N ASP A 106 2.88 34.26 10.99
CA ASP A 106 3.29 35.50 10.32
C ASP A 106 4.82 35.60 10.26
N LEU A 107 5.51 35.31 11.37
CA LEU A 107 6.96 35.30 11.42
C LEU A 107 7.59 34.15 10.60
N THR A 108 6.89 33.01 10.52
CA THR A 108 7.33 31.88 9.68
C THR A 108 7.18 32.25 8.22
N ARG A 109 6.04 32.81 7.83
CA ARG A 109 5.75 33.27 6.48
C ARG A 109 6.77 34.31 6.00
N ASP A 110 7.11 35.31 6.83
CA ASP A 110 8.11 36.32 6.47
C ASP A 110 9.51 35.72 6.20
N GLU A 111 9.92 34.75 7.02
CA GLU A 111 11.21 34.05 6.85
C GLU A 111 11.24 33.22 5.55
N VAL A 112 10.16 32.48 5.30
CA VAL A 112 10.03 31.66 4.09
C VAL A 112 10.03 32.56 2.86
N LYS A 113 9.30 33.68 2.88
CA LYS A 113 9.27 34.65 1.78
C LYS A 113 10.64 35.25 1.49
N GLU A 114 11.39 35.64 2.51
CA GLU A 114 12.74 36.15 2.31
C GLU A 114 13.65 35.08 1.71
N THR A 115 13.51 33.83 2.15
CA THR A 115 14.26 32.70 1.58
C THR A 115 13.89 32.45 0.11
N LEU A 116 12.60 32.47 -0.24
CA LEU A 116 12.13 32.33 -1.63
C LEU A 116 12.69 33.44 -2.53
N LYS A 117 12.69 34.70 -2.06
CA LYS A 117 13.31 35.82 -2.79
C LYS A 117 14.80 35.65 -2.99
N GLN A 118 15.51 35.13 -1.99
CA GLN A 118 16.93 34.82 -2.13
C GLN A 118 17.13 33.75 -3.19
N LEU A 119 16.40 32.63 -3.12
CA LEU A 119 16.47 31.57 -4.14
C LEU A 119 16.17 32.09 -5.56
N GLN A 120 15.19 32.98 -5.71
CA GLN A 120 14.92 33.62 -6.99
C GLN A 120 16.13 34.42 -7.52
N ARG A 121 16.79 35.21 -6.66
CA ARG A 121 18.01 35.96 -7.02
C ARG A 121 19.17 35.03 -7.41
N VAL A 122 19.39 33.96 -6.65
CA VAL A 122 20.43 32.95 -6.97
C VAL A 122 20.16 32.31 -8.32
N SER A 123 18.91 31.93 -8.54
CA SER A 123 18.48 31.30 -9.77
C SER A 123 18.72 32.22 -10.97
N GLY A 124 18.39 33.51 -10.84
CA GLY A 124 18.63 34.52 -11.87
C GLY A 124 20.11 34.70 -12.17
N ALA A 125 20.93 34.86 -11.13
CA ALA A 125 22.38 35.00 -11.30
C ALA A 125 23.01 33.76 -11.97
N ALA A 126 22.62 32.56 -11.53
CA ALA A 126 23.12 31.31 -12.10
C ALA A 126 22.64 31.11 -13.55
N PHE A 127 21.41 31.52 -13.86
CA PHE A 127 20.88 31.49 -15.22
C PHE A 127 21.62 32.48 -16.12
N GLU A 128 21.82 33.73 -15.70
CA GLU A 128 22.53 34.73 -16.50
C GLU A 128 23.94 34.29 -16.87
N ILE A 129 24.67 33.68 -15.93
CA ILE A 129 26.01 33.12 -16.16
C ILE A 129 25.94 31.99 -17.21
N ASN A 130 24.95 31.09 -17.09
CA ASN A 130 24.75 29.99 -18.02
C ASN A 130 24.32 30.44 -19.43
N ASP A 131 23.35 31.35 -19.52
CA ASP A 131 22.77 31.82 -20.78
C ASP A 131 23.72 32.75 -21.55
N LYS A 132 24.29 33.75 -20.88
CA LYS A 132 25.25 34.69 -21.50
C LYS A 132 26.57 34.01 -21.84
N LYS A 133 26.80 32.80 -21.32
CA LYS A 133 28.05 32.07 -21.39
C LYS A 133 29.26 32.96 -21.06
N ILE A 134 29.17 33.70 -19.96
CA ILE A 134 30.23 34.55 -19.44
C ILE A 134 30.77 33.91 -18.16
N HIS A 135 32.08 33.69 -18.09
CA HIS A 135 32.68 33.16 -16.88
C HIS A 135 32.68 34.22 -15.76
N PRO A 136 32.13 33.94 -14.57
CA PRO A 136 31.90 34.96 -13.54
C PRO A 136 33.20 35.57 -13.00
N ALA A 137 34.22 34.77 -12.72
CA ALA A 137 35.51 35.28 -12.23
C ALA A 137 36.39 35.96 -13.31
N LEU A 138 36.22 35.63 -14.59
CA LEU A 138 37.13 36.05 -15.66
C LEU A 138 36.52 37.11 -16.57
N ASN A 139 35.19 37.25 -16.56
CA ASN A 139 34.42 38.10 -17.46
C ASN A 139 34.75 37.87 -18.95
N ILE A 140 35.06 36.62 -19.32
CA ILE A 140 35.39 36.19 -20.68
C ILE A 140 34.17 35.45 -21.25
N ARG A 141 33.82 35.74 -22.50
CA ARG A 141 32.73 35.03 -23.19
C ARG A 141 33.20 33.67 -23.73
N TYR A 142 32.31 32.68 -23.78
CA TYR A 142 32.63 31.34 -24.27
C TYR A 142 33.21 31.31 -25.69
N ASP A 143 32.77 32.20 -26.57
CA ASP A 143 33.30 32.33 -27.93
C ASP A 143 34.74 32.88 -28.00
N GLU A 144 35.25 33.43 -26.89
CA GLU A 144 36.61 33.94 -26.73
C GLU A 144 37.53 32.92 -26.04
N VAL A 145 37.02 31.74 -25.66
CA VAL A 145 37.78 30.70 -24.95
C VAL A 145 38.67 29.94 -25.94
N PRO A 146 39.98 29.79 -25.65
CA PRO A 146 40.88 28.96 -26.46
C PRO A 146 40.41 27.50 -26.48
N PRO A 147 40.56 26.76 -27.61
CA PRO A 147 40.14 25.37 -27.72
C PRO A 147 40.75 24.45 -26.65
N GLU A 148 41.97 24.72 -26.21
CA GLU A 148 42.64 23.96 -25.14
C GLU A 148 41.97 24.10 -23.75
N ASP A 149 41.14 25.12 -23.55
CA ASP A 149 40.49 25.44 -22.28
C ASP A 149 38.97 25.17 -22.30
N GLU A 150 38.44 24.74 -23.44
CA GLU A 150 37.01 24.55 -23.69
C GLU A 150 36.38 23.62 -22.65
N ASP A 151 36.96 22.43 -22.41
CA ASP A 151 36.45 21.43 -21.46
C ASP A 151 36.29 21.98 -20.02
N ALA A 152 37.21 22.84 -19.59
CA ALA A 152 37.22 23.40 -18.25
C ALA A 152 36.12 24.46 -18.10
N TYR A 153 35.93 25.32 -19.10
CA TYR A 153 34.81 26.25 -19.16
C TYR A 153 33.47 25.51 -19.21
N ASP A 154 33.39 24.47 -20.03
CA ASP A 154 32.20 23.64 -20.19
C ASP A 154 31.75 23.00 -18.86
N MET A 155 32.72 22.60 -18.03
CA MET A 155 32.45 22.11 -16.67
C MET A 155 31.83 23.20 -15.78
N VAL A 156 32.37 24.41 -15.81
CA VAL A 156 31.84 25.55 -15.03
C VAL A 156 30.39 25.86 -15.42
N TYR A 157 30.07 25.91 -16.71
CA TYR A 157 28.69 26.12 -17.16
C TYR A 157 27.75 25.01 -16.72
N ARG A 158 28.21 23.75 -16.70
CA ARG A 158 27.41 22.64 -16.17
C ARG A 158 27.14 22.79 -14.68
N ILE A 159 28.11 23.26 -13.89
CA ILE A 159 27.93 23.54 -12.46
C ILE A 159 26.89 24.65 -12.25
N TYR A 160 26.99 25.78 -12.97
CA TYR A 160 26.02 26.87 -12.88
C TYR A 160 24.62 26.46 -13.37
N ARG A 161 24.55 25.61 -14.41
CA ARG A 161 23.31 24.99 -14.84
C ARG A 161 22.69 24.15 -13.73
N PHE A 162 23.48 23.36 -12.99
CA PHE A 162 22.98 22.61 -11.85
C PHE A 162 22.50 23.53 -10.74
N LEU A 163 23.28 24.56 -10.38
CA LEU A 163 22.89 25.53 -9.36
C LEU A 163 21.54 26.17 -9.71
N TRP A 164 21.39 26.63 -10.94
CA TRP A 164 20.13 27.17 -11.46
C TRP A 164 18.97 26.17 -11.32
N GLN A 165 19.12 24.95 -11.86
CA GLN A 165 18.07 23.93 -11.83
C GLN A 165 17.66 23.53 -10.41
N TYR A 166 18.63 23.33 -9.52
CA TYR A 166 18.37 22.95 -8.13
C TYR A 166 17.76 24.08 -7.31
N THR A 167 18.17 25.33 -7.56
CA THR A 167 17.60 26.49 -6.87
C THR A 167 16.14 26.71 -7.30
N CYS A 168 15.85 26.61 -8.60
CA CYS A 168 14.47 26.60 -9.11
C CYS A 168 13.63 25.50 -8.47
N LYS A 169 14.18 24.28 -8.42
CA LYS A 169 13.53 23.13 -7.77
C LYS A 169 13.22 23.43 -6.30
N LEU A 170 14.22 23.89 -5.55
CA LEU A 170 14.11 24.16 -4.12
C LEU A 170 13.07 25.25 -3.82
N TYR A 171 12.98 26.27 -4.68
CA TYR A 171 11.97 27.32 -4.59
C TYR A 171 10.54 26.73 -4.56
N TYR A 172 10.20 25.86 -5.53
CA TYR A 172 8.87 25.25 -5.57
C TYR A 172 8.66 24.19 -4.49
N GLU A 173 9.69 23.43 -4.12
CA GLU A 173 9.60 22.46 -3.03
C GLU A 173 9.29 23.14 -1.68
N ILE A 174 9.96 24.25 -1.38
CA ILE A 174 9.67 25.06 -0.18
C ILE A 174 8.28 25.70 -0.28
N GLY A 175 7.93 26.27 -1.44
CA GLY A 175 6.63 26.89 -1.65
C GLY A 175 5.46 25.92 -1.45
N ILE A 176 5.61 24.66 -1.87
CA ILE A 176 4.62 23.60 -1.65
C ILE A 176 4.64 23.14 -0.19
N MET A 177 5.81 22.87 0.38
CA MET A 177 5.92 22.38 1.77
C MET A 177 5.36 23.35 2.82
N PHE A 178 5.41 24.65 2.56
CA PHE A 178 4.94 25.70 3.45
C PHE A 178 3.61 26.33 2.99
N ASP A 179 2.85 25.66 2.11
CA ASP A 179 1.59 26.19 1.56
C ASP A 179 0.53 26.53 2.63
N ALA A 180 0.57 25.85 3.78
CA ALA A 180 -0.33 26.08 4.90
C ALA A 180 -0.16 27.46 5.57
N VAL A 181 1.03 28.07 5.44
CA VAL A 181 1.35 29.39 6.00
C VAL A 181 1.57 30.45 4.91
N LEU A 182 1.97 30.05 3.71
CA LEU A 182 2.10 30.92 2.56
C LEU A 182 0.73 31.25 1.96
N LYS A 183 0.65 32.41 1.33
CA LYS A 183 -0.49 32.77 0.47
C LYS A 183 -0.13 32.51 -1.00
N PRO A 184 -1.11 32.32 -1.89
CA PRO A 184 -0.85 32.10 -3.31
C PRO A 184 0.02 33.19 -3.95
N GLU A 185 -0.10 34.44 -3.50
CA GLU A 185 0.71 35.57 -3.99
C GLU A 185 2.15 35.61 -3.44
N ASP A 186 2.53 34.73 -2.50
CA ASP A 186 3.88 34.68 -1.95
C ASP A 186 4.83 33.78 -2.76
N VAL A 187 4.27 32.96 -3.65
CA VAL A 187 5.00 32.04 -4.52
C VAL A 187 4.68 32.39 -5.96
N ASP A 188 5.69 32.79 -6.72
CA ASP A 188 5.51 33.19 -8.11
C ASP A 188 5.04 31.98 -8.93
N PRO A 189 4.01 32.14 -9.78
CA PRO A 189 3.65 31.13 -10.75
C PRO A 189 4.84 30.77 -11.64
N VAL A 190 4.93 29.52 -12.11
CA VAL A 190 6.05 29.04 -12.93
C VAL A 190 6.35 29.95 -14.11
N ARG A 191 5.29 30.44 -14.76
CA ARG A 191 5.42 31.36 -15.87
C ARG A 191 6.05 32.70 -15.47
N ASP A 192 5.62 33.27 -14.35
CA ASP A 192 6.07 34.59 -13.89
C ASP A 192 7.50 34.50 -13.37
N PHE A 193 7.80 33.47 -12.57
CA PHE A 193 9.16 33.16 -12.16
C PHE A 193 10.08 32.99 -13.37
N CYS A 194 9.68 32.21 -14.38
CA CYS A 194 10.48 32.05 -15.59
C CYS A 194 10.66 33.37 -16.36
N ASN A 195 9.65 34.24 -16.41
CA ASN A 195 9.79 35.54 -17.08
C ASN A 195 10.75 36.47 -16.32
N ASP A 196 10.62 36.51 -15.00
CA ASP A 196 11.39 37.40 -14.12
C ASP A 196 12.85 36.94 -13.97
N VAL A 197 13.10 35.63 -14.08
CA VAL A 197 14.41 35.02 -13.85
C VAL A 197 15.13 34.65 -15.16
N LEU A 198 14.39 34.22 -16.19
CA LEU A 198 14.99 33.61 -17.39
C LEU A 198 14.88 34.47 -18.64
N GLU A 199 14.09 35.56 -18.63
CA GLU A 199 13.71 36.36 -19.81
C GLU A 199 13.09 35.56 -20.99
N MET A 200 13.03 34.22 -20.88
CA MET A 200 12.49 33.28 -21.85
C MET A 200 12.07 31.97 -21.16
N PHE A 201 10.89 31.45 -21.50
CA PHE A 201 10.40 30.17 -20.99
C PHE A 201 11.12 28.99 -21.67
N PRO A 202 11.83 28.11 -20.93
CA PRO A 202 12.44 26.93 -21.53
C PRO A 202 11.33 25.93 -21.88
N LYS A 203 10.94 25.90 -23.17
CA LYS A 203 9.91 24.99 -23.72
C LYS A 203 10.19 23.50 -23.48
N GLU A 204 11.43 23.16 -23.17
CA GLU A 204 11.92 21.78 -22.96
C GLU A 204 11.72 21.31 -21.51
N TYR A 205 11.47 22.23 -20.58
CA TYR A 205 11.18 21.90 -19.19
C TYR A 205 9.67 21.92 -18.99
N HIS A 206 9.06 20.74 -18.83
CA HIS A 206 7.67 20.58 -18.38
C HIS A 206 7.47 21.04 -16.92
N LEU A 207 8.18 22.08 -16.49
CA LEU A 207 8.30 22.57 -15.11
C LEU A 207 6.94 22.91 -14.52
N GLU A 208 6.07 23.58 -15.30
CA GLU A 208 4.71 23.91 -14.87
C GLU A 208 3.90 22.64 -14.56
N SER A 209 3.91 21.68 -15.48
CA SER A 209 3.29 20.36 -15.26
C SER A 209 3.87 19.63 -14.05
N TYR A 210 5.19 19.66 -13.84
CA TYR A 210 5.82 19.03 -12.69
C TYR A 210 5.38 19.68 -11.38
N VAL A 211 5.34 21.01 -11.31
CA VAL A 211 4.91 21.75 -10.11
C VAL A 211 3.43 21.46 -9.81
N ASP A 212 2.57 21.39 -10.81
CA ASP A 212 1.14 21.07 -10.64
C ASP A 212 0.94 19.61 -10.17
N GLU A 213 1.71 18.67 -10.71
CA GLU A 213 1.70 17.28 -10.25
C GLU A 213 2.23 17.16 -8.81
N MET A 214 3.28 17.90 -8.45
CA MET A 214 3.83 17.96 -7.08
C MET A 214 2.81 18.53 -6.09
N LYS A 215 2.10 19.61 -6.44
CA LYS A 215 1.01 20.17 -5.62
C LYS A 215 -0.09 19.14 -5.39
N SER A 216 -0.47 18.39 -6.42
CA SER A 216 -1.48 17.33 -6.32
C SER A 216 -1.02 16.20 -5.39
N ILE A 217 0.25 15.80 -5.48
CA ILE A 217 0.86 14.80 -4.59
C ILE A 217 0.90 15.30 -3.14
N HIS A 218 1.35 16.54 -2.92
CA HIS A 218 1.43 17.15 -1.60
C HIS A 218 0.04 17.23 -0.94
N ALA A 219 -0.94 17.81 -1.63
CA ALA A 219 -2.31 17.95 -1.13
C ALA A 219 -2.92 16.59 -0.75
N ALA A 220 -2.68 15.56 -1.57
CA ALA A 220 -3.16 14.22 -1.29
C ALA A 220 -2.52 13.60 -0.02
N GLN A 221 -1.21 13.78 0.17
CA GLN A 221 -0.53 13.29 1.37
C GLN A 221 -0.98 14.04 2.62
N GLN A 222 -1.13 15.37 2.55
CA GLN A 222 -1.61 16.18 3.68
C GLN A 222 -3.05 15.83 4.06
N ALA A 223 -3.92 15.57 3.09
CA ALA A 223 -5.29 15.13 3.35
C ALA A 223 -5.33 13.78 4.10
N VAL A 224 -4.49 12.81 3.72
CA VAL A 224 -4.38 11.55 4.46
C VAL A 224 -3.83 11.76 5.88
N ILE A 225 -2.81 12.61 6.04
CA ILE A 225 -2.24 12.95 7.35
C ILE A 225 -3.26 13.67 8.27
N ALA A 226 -4.19 14.41 7.67
CA ALA A 226 -5.26 15.12 8.37
C ALA A 226 -6.49 14.24 8.64
N ASP A 227 -6.55 13.01 8.11
CA ASP A 227 -7.75 12.15 8.10
C ASP A 227 -8.93 12.79 7.36
N GLU A 228 -8.62 13.53 6.29
CA GLU A 228 -9.56 14.29 5.44
C GLU A 228 -9.51 13.82 3.97
N ALA A 229 -8.98 12.63 3.71
CA ALA A 229 -8.84 12.11 2.35
C ALA A 229 -10.21 11.82 1.70
N ASP A 230 -10.40 12.27 0.47
CA ASP A 230 -11.62 12.03 -0.31
C ASP A 230 -11.33 11.48 -1.72
N THR A 231 -12.39 11.05 -2.41
CA THR A 231 -12.31 10.41 -3.73
C THR A 231 -11.86 11.36 -4.84
N SER A 232 -11.97 12.68 -4.64
CA SER A 232 -11.57 13.70 -5.62
C SER A 232 -10.05 13.78 -5.78
N LEU A 233 -9.29 13.33 -4.77
CA LEU A 233 -7.82 13.34 -4.77
C LEU A 233 -7.22 12.34 -5.77
N LEU A 234 -7.91 11.25 -6.12
CA LEU A 234 -7.36 10.21 -7.00
C LEU A 234 -7.29 10.63 -8.47
N ALA A 235 -8.28 11.39 -8.96
CA ALA A 235 -8.35 11.75 -10.37
C ALA A 235 -7.14 12.60 -10.84
N PRO A 236 -6.71 13.65 -10.11
CA PRO A 236 -5.47 14.37 -10.40
C PRO A 236 -4.24 13.45 -10.43
N LEU A 237 -4.07 12.61 -9.40
CA LEU A 237 -2.92 11.69 -9.30
C LEU A 237 -2.84 10.70 -10.46
N TYR A 238 -3.98 10.15 -10.89
CA TYR A 238 -4.06 9.25 -12.03
C TYR A 238 -3.86 9.93 -13.38
N SER A 239 -3.95 11.27 -13.43
CA SER A 239 -3.76 12.08 -14.63
C SER A 239 -2.32 12.57 -14.78
N CYS A 240 -1.50 12.47 -13.72
CA CYS A 240 -0.08 12.79 -13.75
C CYS A 240 0.60 11.99 -14.87
N LYS A 241 1.28 12.71 -15.76
CA LYS A 241 1.93 12.13 -16.94
C LYS A 241 3.36 11.72 -16.64
N HIS A 242 3.97 12.30 -15.61
CA HIS A 242 5.38 12.12 -15.31
C HIS A 242 5.57 11.07 -14.21
N ALA A 243 5.67 9.81 -14.63
CA ALA A 243 5.95 8.67 -13.75
C ALA A 243 7.34 8.72 -13.06
N SER A 244 8.18 9.71 -13.38
CA SER A 244 9.50 9.94 -12.78
C SER A 244 9.42 10.50 -11.36
N LEU A 245 8.26 11.03 -10.93
CA LEU A 245 8.05 11.45 -9.55
C LEU A 245 8.02 10.22 -8.64
N SER A 246 9.12 10.00 -7.93
CA SER A 246 9.31 8.83 -7.06
C SER A 246 8.21 8.66 -6.00
N SER A 247 7.59 9.75 -5.58
CA SER A 247 6.50 9.78 -4.59
C SER A 247 5.11 9.52 -5.16
N LEU A 248 4.92 9.54 -6.50
CA LEU A 248 3.58 9.42 -7.10
C LEU A 248 2.92 8.07 -6.82
N LYS A 249 3.58 6.96 -7.14
CA LYS A 249 3.01 5.61 -6.91
C LYS A 249 2.76 5.33 -5.42
N PRO A 250 3.71 5.59 -4.51
CA PRO A 250 3.45 5.45 -3.07
C PRO A 250 2.29 6.31 -2.59
N THR A 251 2.15 7.54 -3.09
CA THR A 251 1.04 8.45 -2.72
C THR A 251 -0.30 7.94 -3.22
N ILE A 252 -0.38 7.46 -4.46
CA ILE A 252 -1.60 6.81 -4.97
C ILE A 252 -2.00 5.66 -4.06
N SER A 253 -1.05 4.78 -3.70
CA SER A 253 -1.36 3.65 -2.84
C SER A 253 -1.82 4.08 -1.45
N LEU A 254 -1.18 5.11 -0.88
CA LEU A 254 -1.57 5.69 0.41
C LEU A 254 -3.01 6.21 0.39
N VAL A 255 -3.40 6.96 -0.65
CA VAL A 255 -4.77 7.51 -0.77
C VAL A 255 -5.79 6.40 -1.01
N GLU A 256 -5.51 5.48 -1.94
CA GLU A 256 -6.39 4.34 -2.22
C GLU A 256 -6.67 3.51 -0.96
N ASP A 257 -5.63 3.24 -0.17
CA ASP A 257 -5.75 2.44 1.05
C ASP A 257 -6.43 3.21 2.19
N SER A 258 -6.20 4.52 2.32
CA SER A 258 -6.91 5.38 3.28
C SER A 258 -8.42 5.43 2.99
N LEU A 259 -8.81 5.57 1.72
CA LEU A 259 -10.22 5.60 1.31
C LEU A 259 -10.89 4.25 1.52
N TYR A 260 -10.22 3.17 1.12
CA TYR A 260 -10.81 1.83 1.22
C TYR A 260 -10.91 1.36 2.67
N SER A 261 -9.88 1.57 3.49
CA SER A 261 -9.91 1.24 4.93
C SER A 261 -11.02 2.00 5.67
N SER A 262 -11.30 3.25 5.30
CA SER A 262 -12.42 4.00 5.88
C SER A 262 -13.80 3.46 5.45
N ALA A 263 -13.88 2.77 4.32
CA ALA A 263 -15.12 2.21 3.78
C ALA A 263 -15.41 0.79 4.28
N ILE A 264 -14.39 0.03 4.68
CA ILE A 264 -14.54 -1.32 5.22
C ILE A 264 -14.21 -1.27 6.73
N ASP A 265 -15.22 -1.41 7.57
CA ASP A 265 -15.08 -1.47 9.04
C ASP A 265 -14.38 -2.78 9.45
N ASP A 266 -13.08 -2.90 9.15
CA ASP A 266 -12.26 -4.10 9.27
C ASP A 266 -11.01 -3.79 10.12
N GLU A 267 -10.80 -4.54 11.21
CA GLU A 267 -9.70 -4.32 12.16
C GLU A 267 -8.33 -4.74 11.59
N ASP A 268 -8.30 -5.68 10.63
CA ASP A 268 -7.08 -6.15 9.96
C ASP A 268 -7.09 -5.74 8.47
N TYR A 269 -6.58 -4.53 8.22
CA TYR A 269 -6.42 -4.01 6.87
C TYR A 269 -5.21 -4.64 6.17
N SER A 270 -5.42 -5.83 5.61
CA SER A 270 -4.46 -6.51 4.75
C SER A 270 -5.14 -7.20 3.58
N PHE A 271 -4.46 -7.25 2.42
CA PHE A 271 -5.00 -7.95 1.23
C PHE A 271 -5.41 -9.38 1.55
N LYS A 272 -4.63 -10.07 2.39
CA LYS A 272 -4.93 -11.44 2.80
C LYS A 272 -6.23 -11.52 3.61
N SER A 273 -6.37 -10.69 4.66
CA SER A 273 -7.57 -10.68 5.51
C SER A 273 -8.83 -10.39 4.69
N ILE A 274 -8.79 -9.33 3.88
CA ILE A 274 -9.93 -8.90 3.05
C ILE A 274 -10.27 -9.94 1.99
N LYS A 275 -9.25 -10.53 1.35
CA LYS A 275 -9.45 -11.63 0.40
C LYS A 275 -10.09 -12.84 1.06
N ASP A 276 -9.62 -13.25 2.23
CA ASP A 276 -10.16 -14.39 2.96
C ASP A 276 -11.64 -14.14 3.34
N ARG A 277 -11.95 -12.94 3.85
CA ARG A 277 -13.33 -12.50 4.15
C ARG A 277 -14.25 -12.55 2.93
N ILE A 278 -13.86 -11.92 1.82
CA ILE A 278 -14.64 -11.92 0.57
C ILE A 278 -14.80 -13.36 0.05
N SER A 279 -13.76 -14.19 0.16
CA SER A 279 -13.82 -15.59 -0.28
C SER A 279 -14.80 -16.40 0.57
N ASP A 280 -14.82 -16.19 1.88
CA ASP A 280 -15.76 -16.83 2.80
C ASP A 280 -17.22 -16.45 2.47
N GLU A 281 -17.46 -15.17 2.15
CA GLU A 281 -18.79 -14.68 1.74
C GLU A 281 -19.21 -15.29 0.39
N ILE A 282 -18.31 -15.35 -0.60
CA ILE A 282 -18.55 -16.03 -1.88
C ILE A 282 -18.90 -17.52 -1.66
N ILE A 283 -18.21 -18.20 -0.74
CA ILE A 283 -18.47 -19.61 -0.41
C ILE A 283 -19.82 -19.79 0.29
N ALA A 284 -20.27 -18.79 1.06
CA ALA A 284 -21.57 -18.82 1.72
C ALA A 284 -22.75 -18.70 0.73
N LEU A 285 -22.54 -18.01 -0.40
CA LEU A 285 -23.52 -17.85 -1.46
C LEU A 285 -23.63 -19.11 -2.33
N SER A 286 -24.86 -19.55 -2.59
CA SER A 286 -25.13 -20.83 -3.28
C SER A 286 -25.54 -20.69 -4.75
N ASP A 287 -25.97 -19.51 -5.19
CA ASP A 287 -26.33 -19.22 -6.58
C ASP A 287 -25.22 -18.40 -7.25
N GLY A 288 -24.76 -18.84 -8.42
CA GLY A 288 -23.78 -18.11 -9.22
C GLY A 288 -24.22 -16.70 -9.62
N ARG A 289 -25.52 -16.42 -9.70
CA ARG A 289 -26.05 -15.06 -9.91
C ARG A 289 -25.92 -14.19 -8.65
N GLU A 290 -26.13 -14.76 -7.48
CA GLU A 290 -25.94 -14.06 -6.20
C GLU A 290 -24.46 -13.75 -5.96
N ILE A 291 -23.56 -14.70 -6.26
CA ILE A 291 -22.12 -14.49 -6.24
C ILE A 291 -21.72 -13.37 -7.19
N LEU A 292 -22.20 -13.40 -8.44
CA LEU A 292 -21.89 -12.35 -9.40
C LEU A 292 -22.36 -10.97 -8.91
N ARG A 293 -23.59 -10.89 -8.37
CA ARG A 293 -24.12 -9.64 -7.82
C ARG A 293 -23.30 -9.13 -6.64
N TYR A 294 -22.87 -10.03 -5.75
CA TYR A 294 -22.01 -9.69 -4.62
C TYR A 294 -20.65 -9.15 -5.09
N VAL A 295 -19.95 -9.88 -5.97
CA VAL A 295 -18.67 -9.45 -6.54
C VAL A 295 -18.82 -8.12 -7.29
N GLU A 296 -19.91 -7.92 -8.04
CA GLU A 296 -20.18 -6.65 -8.70
C GLU A 296 -20.46 -5.50 -7.73
N SER A 297 -21.10 -5.78 -6.59
CA SER A 297 -21.31 -4.80 -5.51
C SER A 297 -20.00 -4.39 -4.85
N GLU A 298 -19.11 -5.35 -4.56
CA GLU A 298 -17.78 -5.07 -4.00
C GLU A 298 -16.91 -4.28 -4.99
N ILE A 299 -16.94 -4.64 -6.29
CA ILE A 299 -16.30 -3.84 -7.35
C ILE A 299 -16.91 -2.44 -7.42
N GLY A 300 -18.24 -2.33 -7.31
CA GLY A 300 -18.96 -1.06 -7.27
C GLY A 300 -18.44 -0.16 -6.15
N THR A 301 -18.30 -0.70 -4.94
CA THR A 301 -17.78 0.02 -3.77
C THR A 301 -16.40 0.61 -4.04
N LEU A 302 -15.47 -0.18 -4.59
CA LEU A 302 -14.13 0.31 -4.94
C LEU A 302 -14.17 1.35 -6.08
N THR A 303 -15.06 1.15 -7.06
CA THR A 303 -15.19 2.07 -8.21
C THR A 303 -15.81 3.40 -7.80
N ASP A 304 -16.77 3.39 -6.88
CA ASP A 304 -17.41 4.57 -6.31
C ASP A 304 -16.42 5.40 -5.48
N LEU A 305 -15.42 4.73 -4.88
CA LEU A 305 -14.26 5.38 -4.26
C LEU A 305 -13.25 5.94 -5.28
N GLY A 306 -13.50 5.79 -6.58
CA GLY A 306 -12.62 6.24 -7.66
C GLY A 306 -11.44 5.30 -7.94
N ILE A 307 -11.35 4.14 -7.27
CA ILE A 307 -10.21 3.22 -7.39
C ILE A 307 -10.26 2.52 -8.74
N SER A 308 -9.24 2.78 -9.57
CA SER A 308 -9.23 2.31 -10.97
C SER A 308 -8.37 1.05 -11.20
N GLY A 309 -7.51 0.69 -10.24
CA GLY A 309 -6.52 -0.39 -10.39
C GLY A 309 -5.30 0.03 -11.21
N LYS A 310 -5.01 1.34 -11.28
CA LYS A 310 -3.78 1.88 -11.87
C LYS A 310 -2.56 1.63 -10.98
N SER A 311 -2.75 1.55 -9.65
CA SER A 311 -1.72 1.09 -8.74
C SER A 311 -1.67 -0.43 -8.72
N THR A 312 -0.47 -1.01 -8.63
CA THR A 312 -0.27 -2.44 -8.38
C THR A 312 -0.02 -2.76 -6.92
N ASP A 313 0.28 -1.73 -6.12
CA ASP A 313 0.95 -1.91 -4.84
C ASP A 313 -0.01 -1.73 -3.65
N SER A 314 -1.10 -0.98 -3.82
CA SER A 314 -2.10 -0.78 -2.77
C SER A 314 -2.92 -2.05 -2.50
N VAL A 315 -3.37 -2.19 -1.26
CA VAL A 315 -4.29 -3.28 -0.88
C VAL A 315 -5.60 -3.15 -1.66
N ALA A 316 -6.15 -1.93 -1.78
CA ALA A 316 -7.40 -1.69 -2.46
C ALA A 316 -7.35 -2.09 -3.96
N SER A 317 -6.26 -1.76 -4.66
CA SER A 317 -6.08 -2.17 -6.06
C SER A 317 -5.86 -3.68 -6.21
N GLN A 318 -5.17 -4.33 -5.26
CA GLN A 318 -5.04 -5.79 -5.24
C GLN A 318 -6.40 -6.48 -5.04
N VAL A 319 -7.24 -5.96 -4.14
CA VAL A 319 -8.61 -6.46 -3.94
C VAL A 319 -9.45 -6.26 -5.20
N LEU A 320 -9.38 -5.09 -5.84
CA LEU A 320 -10.08 -4.82 -7.10
C LEU A 320 -9.65 -5.80 -8.21
N ALA A 321 -8.35 -6.07 -8.34
CA ALA A 321 -7.83 -7.04 -9.31
C ALA A 321 -8.36 -8.45 -9.03
N PHE A 322 -8.33 -8.89 -7.77
CA PHE A 322 -8.89 -10.17 -7.35
C PHE A 322 -10.39 -10.27 -7.65
N LEU A 323 -11.18 -9.25 -7.34
CA LEU A 323 -12.62 -9.24 -7.61
C LEU A 323 -12.93 -9.26 -9.12
N LYS A 324 -12.16 -8.54 -9.94
CA LYS A 324 -12.28 -8.60 -11.41
C LYS A 324 -11.99 -10.01 -11.93
N GLU A 325 -10.99 -10.69 -11.38
CA GLU A 325 -10.70 -12.09 -11.72
C GLU A 325 -11.87 -13.02 -11.33
N GLN A 326 -12.42 -12.87 -10.12
CA GLN A 326 -13.60 -13.64 -9.69
C GLN A 326 -14.80 -13.39 -10.62
N LYS A 327 -15.06 -12.13 -10.97
CA LYS A 327 -16.13 -11.75 -11.89
C LYS A 327 -16.02 -12.49 -13.23
N GLU A 328 -14.83 -12.56 -13.81
CA GLU A 328 -14.61 -13.27 -15.07
C GLU A 328 -14.83 -14.79 -14.93
N ILE A 329 -14.33 -15.40 -13.84
CA ILE A 329 -14.55 -16.83 -13.55
C ILE A 329 -16.05 -17.14 -13.48
N TYR A 330 -16.83 -16.35 -12.74
CA TYR A 330 -18.26 -16.61 -12.59
C TYR A 330 -19.05 -16.27 -13.86
N LYS A 331 -18.67 -15.24 -14.62
CA LYS A 331 -19.28 -14.96 -15.95
C LYS A 331 -19.14 -16.11 -16.93
N GLN A 332 -17.95 -16.72 -17.02
CA GLN A 332 -17.70 -17.82 -17.94
C GLN A 332 -18.46 -19.09 -17.54
N ASN A 333 -18.71 -19.29 -16.24
CA ASN A 333 -19.41 -20.46 -15.70
C ASN A 333 -20.94 -20.32 -15.62
N ILE A 334 -21.50 -19.10 -15.67
CA ILE A 334 -22.95 -18.88 -15.75
C ILE A 334 -23.55 -19.56 -16.99
N SER A 335 -22.85 -19.54 -18.12
CA SER A 335 -23.26 -20.21 -19.38
C SER A 335 -23.31 -21.73 -19.28
N GLN A 336 -22.49 -22.34 -18.41
CA GLN A 336 -22.47 -23.79 -18.18
C GLN A 336 -23.47 -24.23 -17.10
N SER A 337 -23.99 -23.28 -16.32
CA SER A 337 -24.90 -23.54 -15.19
C SER A 337 -26.38 -23.64 -15.59
N PHE A 338 -26.73 -23.37 -16.86
CA PHE A 338 -28.12 -23.37 -17.35
C PHE A 338 -28.33 -24.11 -18.68
N ALA A 339 -27.68 -25.27 -18.88
CA ALA A 339 -28.14 -26.19 -19.91
C ALA A 339 -29.44 -26.89 -19.44
N PRO A 340 -30.53 -26.91 -20.24
CA PRO A 340 -31.72 -27.68 -19.92
C PRO A 340 -31.36 -29.17 -19.82
N ILE A 341 -31.99 -29.86 -18.89
CA ILE A 341 -31.85 -31.30 -18.68
C ILE A 341 -32.26 -32.04 -19.95
N SER A 342 -31.29 -32.38 -20.80
CA SER A 342 -31.46 -33.38 -21.85
C SER A 342 -30.10 -33.85 -22.35
N SER A 343 -29.50 -34.79 -21.60
CA SER A 343 -29.03 -36.10 -22.11
C SER A 343 -27.87 -36.66 -21.27
N PRO A 344 -27.78 -38.01 -21.17
CA PRO A 344 -26.89 -38.68 -20.25
C PRO A 344 -25.47 -38.84 -20.81
N LEU A 345 -24.52 -38.93 -19.88
CA LEU A 345 -23.13 -39.39 -20.03
C LEU A 345 -22.15 -38.45 -20.74
N SER A 346 -21.22 -37.88 -19.96
CA SER A 346 -19.84 -38.40 -19.96
C SER A 346 -19.07 -37.88 -18.74
N ARG A 347 -18.52 -38.82 -17.95
CA ARG A 347 -17.63 -38.53 -16.84
C ARG A 347 -16.25 -38.23 -17.41
N SER A 348 -15.70 -37.03 -17.16
CA SER A 348 -14.25 -36.83 -17.17
C SER A 348 -13.77 -36.70 -15.72
N ALA A 349 -12.86 -37.58 -15.34
CA ALA A 349 -12.20 -37.59 -14.05
C ALA A 349 -11.24 -36.39 -13.97
N GLY A 350 -11.67 -35.31 -13.30
CA GLY A 350 -10.80 -34.21 -12.90
C GLY A 350 -9.96 -34.64 -11.70
N LYS A 351 -8.65 -34.79 -11.90
CA LYS A 351 -7.67 -35.09 -10.85
C LYS A 351 -7.68 -33.99 -9.78
N THR A 352 -8.01 -34.36 -8.55
CA THR A 352 -7.75 -33.55 -7.35
C THR A 352 -6.24 -33.48 -7.10
N ILE A 353 -5.68 -32.26 -7.05
CA ILE A 353 -4.31 -32.03 -6.59
C ILE A 353 -4.29 -32.25 -5.07
N PRO A 354 -3.46 -33.18 -4.53
CA PRO A 354 -3.42 -33.41 -3.09
C PRO A 354 -2.59 -32.33 -2.40
N VAL A 355 -3.24 -31.48 -1.61
CA VAL A 355 -2.57 -30.57 -0.68
C VAL A 355 -1.92 -31.42 0.43
N LYS A 356 -0.59 -31.41 0.53
CA LYS A 356 0.13 -32.04 1.65
C LYS A 356 -0.06 -31.20 2.92
N LEU A 357 -1.00 -31.60 3.77
CA LEU A 357 -1.20 -31.04 5.12
C LEU A 357 0.03 -31.31 6.01
N THR A 358 0.45 -30.34 6.81
CA THR A 358 1.56 -30.52 7.76
C THR A 358 1.14 -31.36 8.98
N LYS A 359 2.08 -32.01 9.68
CA LYS A 359 1.79 -32.79 10.91
C LYS A 359 1.13 -31.93 12.01
N SER A 360 1.41 -30.62 12.04
CA SER A 360 0.82 -29.67 12.99
C SER A 360 -0.67 -29.43 12.71
N ASP A 361 -1.05 -29.31 11.44
CA ASP A 361 -2.45 -29.14 11.02
C ASP A 361 -3.28 -30.40 11.27
N MET A 362 -2.67 -31.58 11.11
CA MET A 362 -3.32 -32.87 11.38
C MET A 362 -3.69 -33.05 12.85
N ASN A 363 -2.81 -32.67 13.77
CA ASN A 363 -3.10 -32.73 15.22
C ASN A 363 -4.22 -31.75 15.61
N LYS A 364 -4.23 -30.54 15.04
CA LYS A 364 -5.33 -29.57 15.25
C LYS A 364 -6.67 -30.10 14.73
N ASN A 365 -6.67 -30.75 13.56
CA ASN A 365 -7.87 -31.34 12.97
C ASN A 365 -8.43 -32.50 13.79
N LYS A 366 -7.57 -33.39 14.32
CA LYS A 366 -7.96 -34.45 15.26
C LYS A 366 -8.57 -33.87 16.55
N GLN A 367 -8.00 -32.78 17.09
CA GLN A 367 -8.56 -32.10 18.26
C GLN A 367 -9.94 -31.47 18.01
N LYS A 368 -10.14 -30.83 16.85
CA LYS A 368 -11.45 -30.29 16.44
C LYS A 368 -12.51 -31.39 16.34
N ALA A 369 -12.17 -32.52 15.70
CA ALA A 369 -13.06 -33.67 15.61
C ALA A 369 -13.40 -34.24 17.01
N ARG A 370 -12.41 -34.45 17.89
CA ARG A 370 -12.63 -34.88 19.29
C ARG A 370 -13.61 -33.96 20.02
N LYS A 371 -13.41 -32.65 19.91
CA LYS A 371 -14.30 -31.66 20.55
C LYS A 371 -15.73 -31.75 20.03
N ARG A 372 -15.91 -31.98 18.72
CA ARG A 372 -17.23 -32.04 18.07
C ARG A 372 -18.04 -33.28 18.45
N PHE A 373 -17.38 -34.40 18.69
CA PHE A 373 -18.04 -35.67 19.03
C PHE A 373 -18.12 -35.95 20.53
N LEU A 374 -17.54 -35.10 21.39
CA LEU A 374 -17.46 -35.35 22.84
C LEU A 374 -18.80 -35.70 23.48
N HIS A 375 -19.91 -35.08 23.04
CA HIS A 375 -21.25 -35.34 23.58
C HIS A 375 -21.77 -36.76 23.29
N PHE A 376 -21.20 -37.50 22.34
CA PHE A 376 -21.58 -38.89 22.08
C PHE A 376 -21.24 -39.82 23.26
N SER A 377 -20.28 -39.45 24.11
CA SER A 377 -19.99 -40.17 25.36
C SER A 377 -21.02 -39.90 26.47
N GLY A 378 -21.94 -38.95 26.26
CA GLY A 378 -22.88 -38.46 27.26
C GLY A 378 -24.26 -39.11 27.22
N TYR A 379 -25.24 -38.35 27.71
CA TYR A 379 -26.66 -38.71 27.75
C TYR A 379 -27.45 -37.84 26.77
N ASN A 380 -28.49 -38.41 26.14
CA ASN A 380 -29.39 -37.69 25.24
C ASN A 380 -30.40 -36.84 26.04
N LEU A 381 -31.33 -36.16 25.34
CA LEU A 381 -32.34 -35.31 25.99
C LEU A 381 -33.37 -36.09 26.81
N GLN A 382 -33.47 -37.41 26.61
CA GLN A 382 -34.31 -38.33 27.35
C GLN A 382 -33.57 -38.97 28.54
N ASP A 383 -32.35 -38.50 28.84
CA ASP A 383 -31.48 -39.01 29.90
C ASP A 383 -31.00 -40.47 29.69
N GLU A 384 -31.00 -40.94 28.44
CA GLU A 384 -30.47 -42.24 28.04
C GLU A 384 -29.01 -42.09 27.58
N LYS A 385 -28.15 -43.03 27.98
CA LYS A 385 -26.75 -43.04 27.54
C LYS A 385 -26.70 -43.17 26.01
N ILE A 386 -25.99 -42.27 25.33
CA ILE A 386 -25.98 -42.22 23.86
C ILE A 386 -25.30 -43.46 23.25
N MET A 387 -24.13 -43.84 23.78
CA MET A 387 -23.42 -45.07 23.45
C MET A 387 -22.53 -45.51 24.63
N SER A 388 -22.10 -46.78 24.66
CA SER A 388 -21.13 -47.25 25.64
C SER A 388 -19.77 -46.59 25.45
N ASP A 389 -18.99 -46.48 26.54
CA ASP A 389 -17.67 -45.86 26.49
C ASP A 389 -16.70 -46.62 25.58
N GLU A 390 -16.89 -47.95 25.46
CA GLU A 390 -16.15 -48.79 24.51
C GLU A 390 -16.46 -48.42 23.05
N ASN A 391 -17.74 -48.24 22.71
CA ASN A 391 -18.16 -47.83 21.36
C ASN A 391 -17.74 -46.40 21.05
N PHE A 392 -17.75 -45.51 22.05
CA PHE A 392 -17.27 -44.14 21.90
C PHE A 392 -15.77 -44.09 21.61
N THR A 393 -14.99 -44.84 22.37
CA THR A 393 -13.53 -44.95 22.14
C THR A 393 -13.24 -45.45 20.73
N ARG A 394 -13.98 -46.48 20.29
CA ARG A 394 -13.88 -47.05 18.94
C ARG A 394 -14.25 -46.05 17.84
N LEU A 395 -15.34 -45.31 18.03
CA LEU A 395 -15.77 -44.24 17.11
C LEU A 395 -14.68 -43.19 16.95
N MET A 396 -14.06 -42.75 18.06
CA MET A 396 -13.00 -41.74 18.01
C MET A 396 -11.76 -42.24 17.27
N THR A 397 -11.37 -43.50 17.47
CA THR A 397 -10.28 -44.12 16.68
C THR A 397 -10.60 -44.11 15.18
N TYR A 398 -11.83 -44.46 14.81
CA TYR A 398 -12.25 -44.48 13.40
C TYR A 398 -12.30 -43.06 12.79
N ILE A 399 -12.77 -42.08 13.54
CA ILE A 399 -12.80 -40.67 13.10
C ILE A 399 -11.38 -40.13 12.90
N GLU A 400 -10.45 -40.42 13.82
CA GLU A 400 -9.06 -39.98 13.67
C GLU A 400 -8.39 -40.58 12.43
N TYR A 401 -8.68 -41.85 12.14
CA TYR A 401 -8.23 -42.51 10.92
C TYR A 401 -8.88 -41.89 9.67
N LEU A 402 -10.18 -41.57 9.71
CA LEU A 402 -10.88 -40.87 8.63
C LEU A 402 -10.26 -39.50 8.36
N VAL A 403 -9.93 -38.74 9.40
CA VAL A 403 -9.26 -37.43 9.26
C VAL A 403 -7.88 -37.58 8.67
N GLU A 404 -7.12 -38.62 9.07
CA GLU A 404 -5.74 -38.83 8.64
C GLU A 404 -5.60 -39.40 7.23
N HIS A 405 -6.47 -40.33 6.86
CA HIS A 405 -6.36 -41.09 5.62
C HIS A 405 -7.47 -40.80 4.61
N ASN A 406 -8.46 -39.96 4.98
CA ASN A 406 -9.67 -39.69 4.18
C ASN A 406 -10.34 -40.98 3.70
N ALA A 407 -10.35 -42.01 4.54
CA ALA A 407 -10.86 -43.34 4.22
C ALA A 407 -11.41 -44.03 5.47
N THR A 408 -12.32 -44.98 5.28
CA THR A 408 -12.76 -45.89 6.33
C THR A 408 -11.61 -46.83 6.73
N PRO A 409 -11.37 -47.06 8.04
CA PRO A 409 -10.39 -48.06 8.49
C PRO A 409 -10.64 -49.45 7.87
N PRO A 410 -9.59 -50.24 7.59
CA PRO A 410 -9.79 -51.63 7.24
C PRO A 410 -10.40 -52.40 8.42
N ASN A 411 -11.34 -53.31 8.15
CA ASN A 411 -12.01 -54.17 9.14
C ASN A 411 -12.84 -53.41 10.21
N VAL A 412 -13.64 -52.43 9.81
CA VAL A 412 -14.59 -51.75 10.73
C VAL A 412 -15.56 -52.76 11.37
N GLN A 413 -15.63 -52.73 12.70
CA GLN A 413 -16.71 -53.35 13.44
C GLN A 413 -17.84 -52.34 13.61
N GLN A 414 -19.01 -52.65 13.08
CA GLN A 414 -20.17 -51.75 13.15
C GLN A 414 -20.55 -51.43 14.59
N ILE A 415 -20.74 -50.14 14.85
CA ILE A 415 -21.32 -49.64 16.09
C ILE A 415 -22.82 -49.95 16.05
N PRO A 416 -23.36 -50.64 17.08
CA PRO A 416 -24.80 -50.88 17.22
C PRO A 416 -25.61 -49.57 17.17
N THR A 417 -26.92 -49.66 16.94
CA THR A 417 -27.81 -48.50 16.99
C THR A 417 -27.61 -47.70 18.28
N ILE A 418 -27.37 -46.39 18.15
CA ILE A 418 -27.10 -45.48 19.25
C ILE A 418 -28.33 -44.62 19.54
N ASN A 419 -28.41 -44.05 20.74
CA ASN A 419 -29.58 -43.27 21.17
C ASN A 419 -29.55 -41.81 20.66
N LEU A 420 -29.27 -41.65 19.35
CA LEU A 420 -29.34 -40.39 18.61
C LEU A 420 -30.06 -40.61 17.28
N SER A 421 -30.81 -39.61 16.84
CA SER A 421 -31.45 -39.64 15.53
C SER A 421 -30.40 -39.66 14.41
N ASN A 422 -30.78 -40.27 13.29
CA ASN A 422 -29.90 -40.31 12.13
C ASN A 422 -29.55 -38.91 11.62
N GLU A 423 -30.51 -37.98 11.68
CA GLU A 423 -30.31 -36.58 11.30
C GLU A 423 -29.26 -35.91 12.21
N HIS A 424 -29.24 -36.22 13.51
CA HIS A 424 -28.23 -35.69 14.44
C HIS A 424 -26.83 -36.20 14.12
N ILE A 425 -26.72 -37.47 13.78
CA ILE A 425 -25.43 -38.09 13.41
C ILE A 425 -24.95 -37.51 12.07
N GLU A 426 -25.80 -37.51 11.04
CA GLU A 426 -25.50 -36.93 9.72
C GLU A 426 -25.05 -35.48 9.86
N HIS A 427 -25.76 -34.68 10.66
CA HIS A 427 -25.42 -33.28 10.86
C HIS A 427 -24.11 -33.09 11.64
N THR A 428 -23.81 -33.94 12.63
CA THR A 428 -22.53 -33.89 13.35
C THR A 428 -21.35 -34.18 12.42
N PHE A 429 -21.49 -35.19 11.54
CA PHE A 429 -20.48 -35.49 10.52
C PHE A 429 -20.37 -34.38 9.47
N TYR A 430 -21.50 -33.77 9.08
CA TYR A 430 -21.50 -32.60 8.21
C TYR A 430 -20.73 -31.43 8.81
N LEU A 431 -21.01 -31.05 10.07
CA LEU A 431 -20.29 -29.95 10.74
C LEU A 431 -18.80 -30.24 10.85
N THR A 432 -18.43 -31.49 11.16
CA THR A 432 -17.03 -31.91 11.24
C THR A 432 -16.37 -31.84 9.86
N HIS A 433 -17.01 -32.36 8.81
CA HIS A 433 -16.51 -32.25 7.44
C HIS A 433 -16.36 -30.79 7.00
N LYS A 434 -17.38 -29.94 7.29
CA LYS A 434 -17.35 -28.50 6.98
C LYS A 434 -16.20 -27.79 7.69
N GLU A 435 -15.94 -28.13 8.95
CA GLU A 435 -14.84 -27.56 9.74
C GLU A 435 -13.45 -28.01 9.26
N LEU A 436 -13.34 -29.20 8.66
CA LEU A 436 -12.06 -29.77 8.22
C LEU A 436 -11.73 -29.51 6.74
N TYR A 437 -12.74 -29.43 5.87
CA TYR A 437 -12.57 -29.38 4.42
C TYR A 437 -13.37 -28.27 3.74
N THR A 438 -13.95 -27.33 4.50
CA THR A 438 -14.86 -26.26 4.01
C THR A 438 -16.12 -26.82 3.32
N MET A 439 -16.95 -25.98 2.69
CA MET A 439 -18.22 -26.42 2.09
C MET A 439 -18.08 -26.90 0.63
N ARG A 440 -18.53 -28.15 0.43
CA ARG A 440 -18.83 -28.89 -0.83
C ARG A 440 -17.72 -29.01 -1.90
N PRO A 441 -17.69 -30.15 -2.63
CA PRO A 441 -18.60 -31.28 -2.51
C PRO A 441 -18.33 -32.12 -1.26
N THR A 442 -19.39 -32.63 -0.64
CA THR A 442 -19.28 -33.64 0.41
C THR A 442 -18.47 -34.80 -0.15
N ARG A 443 -17.34 -35.09 0.50
CA ARG A 443 -16.47 -36.20 0.15
C ARG A 443 -17.22 -37.51 0.33
N ASP A 444 -17.27 -38.31 -0.73
CA ASP A 444 -18.03 -39.56 -0.75
C ASP A 444 -17.51 -40.53 0.34
N GLU A 445 -16.24 -40.43 0.71
CA GLU A 445 -15.60 -41.21 1.77
C GLU A 445 -16.21 -40.96 3.15
N TRP A 446 -16.71 -39.75 3.43
CA TRP A 446 -17.39 -39.45 4.69
C TRP A 446 -18.78 -40.07 4.77
N ILE A 447 -19.45 -40.21 3.63
CA ILE A 447 -20.76 -40.87 3.54
C ILE A 447 -20.59 -42.38 3.64
N THR A 448 -19.58 -42.92 2.95
CA THR A 448 -19.17 -44.33 3.07
C THR A 448 -18.81 -44.66 4.51
N PHE A 449 -18.04 -43.81 5.18
CA PHE A 449 -17.70 -43.97 6.60
C PHE A 449 -18.94 -44.08 7.49
N ILE A 450 -19.91 -43.16 7.36
CA ILE A 450 -21.15 -43.20 8.18
C ILE A 450 -21.89 -44.52 7.97
N LYS A 451 -21.99 -45.00 6.72
CA LYS A 451 -22.65 -46.26 6.39
C LYS A 451 -21.92 -47.49 6.93
N ASP A 452 -20.60 -47.48 6.86
CA ASP A 452 -19.78 -48.62 7.26
C ASP A 452 -19.66 -48.73 8.79
N VAL A 453 -19.64 -47.58 9.49
CA VAL A 453 -19.42 -47.52 10.95
C VAL A 453 -20.71 -47.66 11.75
N PHE A 454 -21.85 -47.14 11.29
CA PHE A 454 -23.10 -47.15 12.08
C PHE A 454 -24.13 -48.13 11.52
N PHE A 455 -24.56 -49.09 12.36
CA PHE A 455 -25.55 -50.09 11.98
C PHE A 455 -26.87 -49.47 11.49
N GLN A 456 -27.32 -48.36 12.10
CA GLN A 456 -28.55 -47.64 11.75
C GLN A 456 -28.54 -46.95 10.36
N PHE A 457 -27.42 -47.03 9.63
CA PHE A 457 -27.28 -46.51 8.26
C PHE A 457 -27.09 -47.60 7.19
N ARG A 458 -27.06 -48.88 7.58
CA ARG A 458 -26.78 -50.03 6.69
C ARG A 458 -27.64 -50.01 5.43
N ASP A 459 -28.96 -49.85 5.60
CA ASP A 459 -29.94 -49.97 4.52
C ASP A 459 -30.32 -48.61 3.89
N ARG A 460 -29.73 -47.50 4.34
CA ARG A 460 -30.05 -46.16 3.80
C ARG A 460 -29.31 -45.92 2.49
N GLU A 461 -30.02 -45.42 1.49
CA GLU A 461 -29.42 -45.11 0.20
C GLU A 461 -28.33 -44.03 0.32
N PHE A 462 -27.20 -44.24 -0.36
CA PHE A 462 -26.06 -43.31 -0.37
C PHE A 462 -26.48 -41.89 -0.78
N ARG A 463 -27.35 -41.77 -1.79
CA ARG A 463 -27.90 -40.50 -2.26
C ARG A 463 -28.77 -39.82 -1.21
N THR A 464 -29.53 -40.59 -0.43
CA THR A 464 -30.38 -40.05 0.64
C THR A 464 -29.55 -39.45 1.76
N ILE A 465 -28.45 -40.09 2.13
CA ILE A 465 -27.51 -39.54 3.12
C ILE A 465 -26.80 -38.30 2.54
N LYS A 466 -26.37 -38.35 1.27
CA LYS A 466 -25.71 -37.21 0.58
C LYS A 466 -26.59 -35.96 0.46
N CYS A 467 -27.89 -36.14 0.21
CA CYS A 467 -28.82 -35.02 0.01
C CYS A 467 -29.42 -34.45 1.31
N LYS A 468 -29.40 -35.21 2.43
CA LYS A 468 -30.02 -34.83 3.71
C LYS A 468 -29.08 -34.14 4.71
N TRP A 469 -27.93 -33.63 4.27
CA TRP A 469 -27.05 -32.78 5.08
C TRP A 469 -27.67 -31.38 5.31
N GLN A 470 -28.86 -31.34 5.92
CA GLN A 470 -29.61 -30.14 6.32
C GLN A 470 -29.52 -29.98 7.83
N LYS A 471 -29.53 -28.73 8.32
CA LYS A 471 -29.46 -28.42 9.75
C LYS A 471 -30.76 -28.82 10.45
N PRO A 472 -30.76 -29.75 11.44
CA PRO A 472 -31.90 -29.94 12.32
C PRO A 472 -32.13 -28.63 13.08
N SER A 473 -33.37 -28.13 13.10
CA SER A 473 -33.72 -26.82 13.65
C SER A 473 -33.33 -26.64 15.13
N THR A 474 -33.17 -27.73 15.87
CA THR A 474 -32.86 -27.74 17.30
C THR A 474 -31.44 -28.18 17.64
N TYR A 475 -30.62 -28.55 16.64
CA TYR A 475 -29.34 -29.23 16.85
C TYR A 475 -28.40 -28.53 17.85
N ASP A 476 -28.18 -27.22 17.71
CA ASP A 476 -27.25 -26.48 18.57
C ASP A 476 -27.73 -26.43 20.03
N ARG A 477 -29.05 -26.24 20.22
CA ARG A 477 -29.69 -26.25 21.54
C ARG A 477 -29.61 -27.63 22.18
N ASP A 478 -29.83 -28.68 21.39
CA ASP A 478 -29.84 -30.07 21.85
C ASP A 478 -28.43 -30.49 22.30
N VAL A 479 -27.39 -30.14 21.53
CA VAL A 479 -25.98 -30.40 21.91
C VAL A 479 -25.60 -29.67 23.19
N GLN A 480 -25.99 -28.39 23.36
CA GLN A 480 -25.71 -27.63 24.59
C GLN A 480 -26.36 -28.28 25.82
N GLN A 481 -27.60 -28.75 25.69
CA GLN A 481 -28.31 -29.43 26.78
C GLN A 481 -27.68 -30.80 27.10
N MET A 482 -27.30 -31.59 26.10
CA MET A 482 -26.59 -32.87 26.30
C MET A 482 -25.24 -32.69 27.01
N VAL A 483 -24.48 -31.65 26.65
CA VAL A 483 -23.21 -31.31 27.32
C VAL A 483 -23.46 -30.87 28.78
N ALA A 484 -24.53 -30.13 29.05
CA ALA A 484 -24.89 -29.73 30.42
C ALA A 484 -25.34 -30.92 31.29
N LEU A 485 -26.10 -31.86 30.72
CA LEU A 485 -26.51 -33.10 31.40
C LEU A 485 -25.30 -33.97 31.76
N SER A 486 -24.34 -34.07 30.85
CA SER A 486 -23.11 -34.86 31.03
C SER A 486 -22.14 -34.27 32.07
N LYS A 487 -22.35 -33.04 32.54
CA LYS A 487 -21.58 -32.41 33.63
C LYS A 487 -22.22 -32.55 35.01
N LYS A 488 -23.50 -32.94 35.08
CA LYS A 488 -24.27 -33.08 36.33
C LYS A 488 -24.19 -34.49 36.92
N LYS A 489 -23.63 -35.44 36.19
CA LYS A 489 -23.40 -36.83 36.55
C LYS A 489 -21.91 -37.10 36.42
#